data_AF-A0A2J4QHP1-F1
#
_entry.id   AF-A0A2J4QHP1-F1
#
_cell.length_a   1.000
_cell.length_b   1.000
_cell.length_c   1.000
_cell.angle_alpha   90.00
_cell.angle_beta   90.00
_cell.angle_gamma   90.00
#
_symmetry.space_group_name_H-M   'P 1'
#
loop_
_entity.id
_entity.type
_entity.pdbx_description
1 polymer ?
#
loop_
_entity_poly.entity_id
_entity_poly.type
_entity_poly.pdbx_seq_one_letter_code
_entity_poly.pdbx_strand_id
1 'polypeptide(L)'
;KINDQITSGEITNAGTTSGGNVTVKTNGTLALTKGSFMEATDTLTTKSYWLKNEGYMGADTIAIDNYVTHNYGAIVGKDNVGIKTYHEFYNEGEILSSSNMTLDTQNHGNITNRSHIGAGGTLTMSVNKVVNGGYRCGFLGWATCGKGTITTTNLVLNSSHKYASEMGGTQQFKSATINTIK
;
A
#
# COMPACT_ATOMS: atom_id res chain seq x y z
N LYS A 1 30.74 -3.78 14.73
CA LYS A 1 29.60 -3.57 13.82
C LYS A 1 29.08 -4.95 13.45
N ILE A 2 27.89 -5.32 13.93
CA ILE A 2 27.23 -6.52 13.42
C ILE A 2 26.94 -6.22 11.94
N ASN A 3 27.39 -7.12 11.09
CA ASN A 3 27.19 -7.03 9.65
C ASN A 3 25.71 -7.33 9.43
N ASP A 4 24.86 -6.29 9.32
CA ASP A 4 23.45 -6.41 8.91
C ASP A 4 23.38 -6.83 7.43
N GLN A 5 23.94 -8.00 7.11
CA GLN A 5 23.87 -8.57 5.79
C GLN A 5 22.48 -9.15 5.58
N ILE A 6 21.58 -8.28 5.12
CA ILE A 6 20.31 -8.69 4.56
C ILE A 6 20.61 -9.50 3.29
N THR A 7 20.19 -10.76 3.26
CA THR A 7 20.39 -11.64 2.11
C THR A 7 19.42 -11.28 0.98
N SER A 8 19.78 -11.58 -0.27
CA SER A 8 18.95 -11.31 -1.45
C SER A 8 17.95 -12.44 -1.79
N GLY A 9 17.79 -13.42 -0.91
CA GLY A 9 16.93 -14.58 -1.13
C GLY A 9 15.45 -14.23 -1.05
N GLU A 10 14.61 -14.98 -1.78
CA GLU A 10 13.17 -14.89 -1.60
C GLU A 10 12.76 -15.49 -0.23
N ILE A 11 11.85 -14.79 0.46
CA ILE A 11 11.15 -15.29 1.64
C ILE A 11 9.70 -15.51 1.25
N THR A 12 9.26 -16.76 1.22
CA THR A 12 7.87 -17.12 0.93
C THR A 12 7.17 -17.55 2.23
N ASN A 13 6.10 -16.85 2.59
CA ASN A 13 5.18 -17.28 3.64
C ASN A 13 3.96 -17.98 3.02
N ALA A 14 3.80 -19.27 3.36
CA ALA A 14 2.67 -20.09 2.94
C ALA A 14 1.78 -20.56 4.10
N GLY A 15 2.06 -20.10 5.32
CA GLY A 15 1.29 -20.44 6.51
C GLY A 15 1.06 -19.21 7.37
N THR A 16 1.26 -19.34 8.68
CA THR A 16 1.12 -18.24 9.63
C THR A 16 2.47 -17.89 10.24
N THR A 17 2.86 -16.62 10.12
CA THR A 17 3.92 -16.00 10.93
C THR A 17 3.25 -15.09 11.93
N SER A 18 3.40 -15.35 13.22
CA SER A 18 2.78 -14.57 14.29
C SER A 18 3.76 -14.18 15.39
N GLY A 19 3.58 -13.02 16.02
CA GLY A 19 4.38 -12.60 17.18
C GLY A 19 3.91 -11.28 17.80
N GLY A 20 4.58 -10.83 18.86
CA GLY A 20 4.32 -9.49 19.41
C GLY A 20 4.79 -8.39 18.46
N ASN A 21 6.09 -8.41 18.20
CA ASN A 21 6.73 -7.63 17.13
C ASN A 21 7.27 -8.59 16.07
N VAL A 22 6.93 -8.38 14.81
CA VAL A 22 7.40 -9.19 13.68
C VAL A 22 8.23 -8.30 12.76
N THR A 23 9.46 -8.72 12.47
CA THR A 23 10.33 -8.03 11.51
C THR A 23 10.84 -9.02 10.47
N VAL A 24 10.59 -8.74 9.20
CA VAL A 24 11.07 -9.55 8.07
C VAL A 24 11.88 -8.67 7.12
N LYS A 25 13.12 -9.05 6.83
CA LYS A 25 14.01 -8.27 5.97
C LYS A 25 14.67 -9.17 4.92
N THR A 26 14.60 -8.76 3.66
CA THR A 26 15.32 -9.36 2.54
C THR A 26 15.69 -8.27 1.52
N ASN A 27 16.74 -8.50 0.73
CA ASN A 27 17.04 -7.70 -0.48
C ASN A 27 16.45 -8.37 -1.74
N GLY A 28 15.73 -9.49 -1.58
CA GLY A 28 14.95 -10.15 -2.61
C GLY A 28 13.45 -9.90 -2.43
N THR A 29 12.66 -10.90 -2.78
CA THR A 29 11.19 -10.85 -2.69
C THR A 29 10.70 -11.32 -1.32
N LEU A 30 9.76 -10.60 -0.73
CA LEU A 30 8.89 -11.11 0.33
C LEU A 30 7.54 -11.45 -0.28
N ALA A 31 7.22 -12.74 -0.36
CA ALA A 31 5.99 -13.25 -0.94
C ALA A 31 5.07 -13.83 0.13
N LEU A 32 3.85 -13.35 0.22
CA LEU A 32 2.77 -13.98 0.99
C LEU A 32 1.84 -14.65 -0.01
N THR A 33 1.62 -15.95 0.16
CA THR A 33 0.69 -16.70 -0.70
C THR A 33 -0.75 -16.53 -0.24
N LYS A 34 -1.70 -16.79 -1.14
CA LYS A 34 -3.12 -16.74 -0.80
C LYS A 34 -3.46 -17.66 0.38
N GLY A 35 -4.13 -17.11 1.39
CA GLY A 35 -4.50 -17.83 2.61
C GLY A 35 -3.40 -17.91 3.67
N SER A 36 -2.23 -17.29 3.42
CA SER A 36 -1.18 -17.10 4.44
C SER A 36 -1.42 -15.84 5.28
N PHE A 37 -0.86 -15.83 6.48
CA PHE A 37 -1.00 -14.77 7.48
C PHE A 37 0.37 -14.34 7.98
N MET A 38 0.61 -13.04 8.01
CA MET A 38 1.74 -12.43 8.72
C MET A 38 1.18 -11.41 9.70
N GLU A 39 1.11 -11.79 10.96
CA GLU A 39 0.40 -11.06 12.00
C GLU A 39 1.34 -10.67 13.13
N ALA A 40 1.34 -9.41 13.53
CA ALA A 40 1.95 -8.97 14.75
C ALA A 40 0.86 -8.41 15.69
N THR A 41 1.00 -8.53 17.00
CA THR A 41 0.08 -7.81 17.89
C THR A 41 0.39 -6.32 17.88
N ASP A 42 1.67 -5.96 17.94
CA ASP A 42 2.11 -4.58 18.15
C ASP A 42 2.61 -3.96 16.85
N THR A 43 3.72 -4.49 16.31
CA THR A 43 4.35 -3.95 15.11
C THR A 43 4.74 -5.01 14.10
N LEU A 44 4.35 -4.79 12.84
CA LEU A 44 4.83 -5.54 11.70
C LEU A 44 5.72 -4.65 10.84
N THR A 45 7.02 -4.95 10.81
CA THR A 45 8.00 -4.25 9.97
C THR A 45 8.49 -5.16 8.86
N THR A 46 8.36 -4.75 7.60
CA THR A 46 8.96 -5.47 6.48
C THR A 46 9.88 -4.60 5.66
N LYS A 47 11.01 -5.17 5.24
CA LYS A 47 11.88 -4.59 4.23
C LYS A 47 12.18 -5.60 3.14
N SER A 48 11.86 -5.28 1.90
CA SER A 48 12.14 -6.17 0.75
C SER A 48 12.53 -5.37 -0.49
N TYR A 49 13.12 -6.02 -1.49
CA TYR A 49 13.15 -5.40 -2.81
C TYR A 49 11.73 -5.39 -3.39
N TRP A 50 11.06 -6.53 -3.39
CA TRP A 50 9.68 -6.66 -3.85
C TRP A 50 8.80 -7.28 -2.77
N LEU A 51 7.78 -6.55 -2.33
CA LEU A 51 6.68 -7.13 -1.56
C LEU A 51 5.59 -7.59 -2.51
N LYS A 52 5.31 -8.90 -2.51
CA LYS A 52 4.18 -9.51 -3.20
C LYS A 52 3.22 -10.11 -2.18
N ASN A 53 2.16 -9.39 -1.85
CA ASN A 53 1.17 -9.85 -0.88
C ASN A 53 -0.09 -10.39 -1.57
N GLU A 54 -0.32 -11.70 -1.53
CA GLU A 54 -1.60 -12.34 -1.88
C GLU A 54 -2.36 -12.84 -0.63
N GLY A 55 -1.75 -12.73 0.56
CA GLY A 55 -2.29 -13.17 1.84
C GLY A 55 -2.78 -12.01 2.72
N TYR A 56 -2.67 -12.17 4.04
CA TYR A 56 -3.05 -11.16 5.02
C TYR A 56 -1.83 -10.68 5.81
N MET A 57 -1.65 -9.36 5.90
CA MET A 57 -0.68 -8.70 6.77
C MET A 57 -1.45 -7.87 7.81
N GLY A 58 -1.26 -8.15 9.10
CA GLY A 58 -2.00 -7.48 10.17
C GLY A 58 -1.13 -7.06 11.35
N ALA A 59 -1.35 -5.87 11.89
CA ALA A 59 -0.76 -5.43 13.16
C ALA A 59 -1.48 -4.21 13.74
N ASP A 60 -1.16 -3.81 14.98
CA ASP A 60 -1.54 -2.48 15.45
C ASP A 60 -0.86 -1.39 14.59
N THR A 61 0.45 -1.50 14.38
CA THR A 61 1.20 -0.62 13.45
C THR A 61 1.96 -1.43 12.40
N ILE A 62 1.79 -1.06 11.13
CA ILE A 62 2.48 -1.66 9.99
C ILE A 62 3.46 -0.65 9.40
N ALA A 63 4.72 -1.08 9.20
CA ALA A 63 5.76 -0.32 8.54
C ALA A 63 6.41 -1.16 7.43
N ILE A 64 6.16 -0.78 6.18
CA ILE A 64 6.62 -1.49 4.99
C ILE A 64 7.58 -0.58 4.23
N ASP A 65 8.78 -1.07 3.92
CA ASP A 65 9.80 -0.36 3.13
C ASP A 65 10.31 -1.25 1.98
N ASN A 66 9.90 -0.95 0.75
CA ASN A 66 10.32 -1.75 -0.40
C ASN A 66 10.72 -0.93 -1.62
N TYR A 67 11.31 -1.60 -2.62
CA TYR A 67 11.50 -1.01 -3.94
C TYR A 67 10.20 -1.07 -4.76
N VAL A 68 9.47 -2.19 -4.73
CA VAL A 68 8.16 -2.41 -5.35
C VAL A 68 7.20 -3.05 -4.35
N THR A 69 5.94 -2.61 -4.38
CA THR A 69 4.85 -3.18 -3.56
C THR A 69 3.68 -3.55 -4.45
N HIS A 70 3.34 -4.84 -4.46
CA HIS A 70 2.11 -5.36 -5.04
C HIS A 70 1.25 -6.01 -3.96
N ASN A 71 0.04 -5.48 -3.79
CA ASN A 71 -0.94 -5.99 -2.85
C ASN A 71 -2.18 -6.50 -3.59
N TYR A 72 -2.39 -7.81 -3.53
CA TYR A 72 -3.56 -8.53 -4.02
C TYR A 72 -4.42 -9.10 -2.89
N GLY A 73 -3.85 -9.23 -1.69
CA GLY A 73 -4.52 -9.66 -0.47
C GLY A 73 -4.95 -8.48 0.40
N ALA A 74 -4.63 -8.52 1.70
CA ALA A 74 -5.00 -7.46 2.63
C ALA A 74 -3.81 -7.01 3.49
N ILE A 75 -3.73 -5.70 3.72
CA ILE A 75 -2.81 -5.06 4.67
C ILE A 75 -3.69 -4.24 5.62
N VAL A 76 -3.79 -4.65 6.89
CA VAL A 76 -4.73 -4.06 7.84
C VAL A 76 -4.02 -3.66 9.12
N GLY A 77 -3.91 -2.34 9.34
CA GLY A 77 -3.39 -1.75 10.57
C GLY A 77 -4.52 -1.29 11.49
N LYS A 78 -4.45 -1.58 12.79
CA LYS A 78 -5.40 -1.00 13.74
C LYS A 78 -5.14 0.49 13.93
N ASP A 79 -3.89 0.88 14.18
CA ASP A 79 -3.51 2.25 14.46
C ASP A 79 -2.93 2.94 13.23
N ASN A 80 -1.87 2.38 12.65
CA ASN A 80 -1.18 3.04 11.54
C ASN A 80 -0.72 2.05 10.48
N VAL A 81 -0.82 2.47 9.22
CA VAL A 81 -0.19 1.79 8.07
C VAL A 81 0.74 2.77 7.37
N GLY A 82 2.03 2.47 7.38
CA GLY A 82 3.05 3.19 6.63
C GLY A 82 3.62 2.29 5.54
N ILE A 83 3.50 2.70 4.28
CA ILE A 83 4.10 1.98 3.14
C ILE A 83 4.97 2.96 2.37
N LYS A 84 6.27 2.67 2.38
CA LYS A 84 7.27 3.36 1.59
C LYS A 84 7.68 2.45 0.43
N THR A 85 7.58 2.94 -0.80
CA THR A 85 7.81 2.14 -2.01
C THR A 85 8.47 2.97 -3.08
N TYR A 86 9.70 2.66 -3.47
CA TYR A 86 10.44 3.55 -4.36
C TYR A 86 9.87 3.68 -5.80
N HIS A 87 9.48 2.56 -6.43
CA HIS A 87 9.19 2.52 -7.86
C HIS A 87 7.70 2.34 -8.19
N GLU A 88 7.13 1.17 -7.91
CA GLU A 88 5.74 0.86 -8.25
C GLU A 88 4.97 0.41 -7.01
N PHE A 89 3.82 1.05 -6.80
CA PHE A 89 2.83 0.63 -5.82
C PHE A 89 1.56 0.22 -6.55
N TYR A 90 1.23 -1.07 -6.51
CA TYR A 90 0.04 -1.64 -7.13
C TYR A 90 -0.87 -2.26 -6.07
N ASN A 91 -2.13 -1.84 -6.03
CA ASN A 91 -3.14 -2.40 -5.14
C ASN A 91 -4.35 -2.91 -5.92
N GLU A 92 -4.62 -4.21 -5.81
CA GLU A 92 -5.85 -4.90 -6.20
C GLU A 92 -6.57 -5.54 -5.01
N GLY A 93 -5.95 -5.50 -3.83
CA GLY A 93 -6.52 -5.95 -2.58
C GLY A 93 -7.02 -4.82 -1.69
N GLU A 94 -6.96 -5.03 -0.38
CA GLU A 94 -7.34 -4.05 0.63
C GLU A 94 -6.11 -3.51 1.36
N ILE A 95 -6.08 -2.20 1.58
CA ILE A 95 -5.12 -1.55 2.47
C ILE A 95 -5.93 -0.66 3.41
N LEU A 96 -5.98 -1.01 4.68
CA LEU A 96 -6.85 -0.39 5.67
C LEU A 96 -6.07 0.04 6.91
N SER A 97 -6.37 1.22 7.42
CA SER A 97 -5.94 1.70 8.74
C SER A 97 -7.14 2.24 9.49
N SER A 98 -7.34 1.87 10.76
CA SER A 98 -8.43 2.47 11.55
C SER A 98 -8.12 3.90 12.01
N SER A 99 -6.85 4.31 11.98
CA SER A 99 -6.44 5.68 12.22
C SER A 99 -5.68 6.23 11.00
N ASN A 100 -4.37 6.50 11.07
CA ASN A 100 -3.68 7.21 9.99
C ASN A 100 -3.01 6.25 9.01
N MET A 101 -2.82 6.72 7.78
CA MET A 101 -2.11 5.99 6.75
C MET A 101 -1.16 6.90 6.00
N THR A 102 0.04 6.42 5.73
CA THR A 102 1.04 7.10 4.90
C THR A 102 1.46 6.19 3.76
N LEU A 103 1.26 6.64 2.52
CA LEU A 103 1.72 5.97 1.32
C LEU A 103 2.73 6.88 0.62
N ASP A 104 3.99 6.47 0.60
CA ASP A 104 5.09 7.30 0.13
C ASP A 104 5.84 6.59 -0.99
N THR A 105 5.71 7.11 -2.21
CA THR A 105 6.54 6.68 -3.34
C THR A 105 7.72 7.61 -3.61
N GLN A 106 8.10 8.39 -2.61
CA GLN A 106 9.20 9.35 -2.63
C GLN A 106 9.05 10.37 -3.76
N ASN A 107 7.81 10.68 -4.14
CA ASN A 107 7.46 11.51 -5.30
C ASN A 107 8.00 10.99 -6.65
N HIS A 108 8.43 9.72 -6.74
CA HIS A 108 8.94 9.11 -7.97
C HIS A 108 7.95 8.11 -8.57
N GLY A 109 7.44 7.19 -7.76
CA GLY A 109 6.56 6.13 -8.20
C GLY A 109 5.10 6.55 -8.32
N ASN A 110 4.31 5.80 -9.10
CA ASN A 110 2.85 5.95 -9.12
C ASN A 110 2.22 4.99 -8.11
N ILE A 111 1.09 5.39 -7.53
CA ILE A 111 0.15 4.47 -6.89
C ILE A 111 -0.95 4.12 -7.90
N THR A 112 -1.11 2.84 -8.21
CA THR A 112 -2.26 2.33 -8.96
C THR A 112 -3.17 1.59 -8.00
N ASN A 113 -4.36 2.13 -7.77
CA ASN A 113 -5.39 1.51 -6.94
C ASN A 113 -6.54 0.99 -7.80
N ARG A 114 -6.81 -0.31 -7.67
CA ARG A 114 -7.86 -1.04 -8.40
C ARG A 114 -8.90 -1.66 -7.48
N SER A 115 -8.70 -1.56 -6.16
CA SER A 115 -9.64 -2.03 -5.13
C SER A 115 -9.73 -0.97 -4.03
N HIS A 116 -9.38 -1.25 -2.78
CA HIS A 116 -9.67 -0.33 -1.66
C HIS A 116 -8.42 0.11 -0.90
N ILE A 117 -8.27 1.43 -0.75
CA ILE A 117 -7.37 2.07 0.20
C ILE A 117 -8.22 2.89 1.18
N GLY A 118 -8.11 2.62 2.48
CA GLY A 118 -8.95 3.22 3.51
C GLY A 118 -8.20 3.62 4.76
N ALA A 119 -8.40 4.85 5.24
CA ALA A 119 -7.90 5.32 6.54
C ALA A 119 -9.06 5.91 7.36
N GLY A 120 -9.16 5.60 8.66
CA GLY A 120 -10.17 6.22 9.52
C GLY A 120 -9.88 7.70 9.80
N GLY A 121 -8.60 8.05 9.89
CA GLY A 121 -8.10 9.39 10.18
C GLY A 121 -7.60 10.11 8.93
N THR A 122 -6.29 10.41 8.90
CA THR A 122 -5.64 11.08 7.78
C THR A 122 -4.94 10.08 6.88
N LEU A 123 -5.14 10.23 5.57
CA LEU A 123 -4.40 9.53 4.52
C LEU A 123 -3.45 10.52 3.86
N THR A 124 -2.16 10.33 4.09
CA THR A 124 -1.09 11.12 3.46
C THR A 124 -0.50 10.33 2.32
N MET A 125 -0.53 10.89 1.12
CA MET A 125 0.10 10.33 -0.07
C MET A 125 1.19 11.28 -0.58
N SER A 126 2.42 10.79 -0.68
CA SER A 126 3.56 11.52 -1.27
C SER A 126 4.09 10.76 -2.47
N VAL A 127 3.58 11.11 -3.66
CA VAL A 127 3.67 10.26 -4.84
C VAL A 127 3.83 11.06 -6.12
N ASN A 128 4.25 10.43 -7.22
CA ASN A 128 4.22 11.10 -8.52
C ASN A 128 2.76 11.37 -8.95
N LYS A 129 1.95 10.29 -9.07
CA LYS A 129 0.51 10.38 -9.32
C LYS A 129 -0.23 9.19 -8.72
N VAL A 130 -1.54 9.35 -8.54
CA VAL A 130 -2.46 8.30 -8.11
C VAL A 130 -3.40 7.95 -9.26
N VAL A 131 -3.47 6.67 -9.62
CA VAL A 131 -4.38 6.15 -10.63
C VAL A 131 -5.41 5.28 -9.94
N ASN A 132 -6.57 5.87 -9.62
CA ASN A 132 -7.72 5.22 -8.99
C ASN A 132 -8.90 5.02 -9.98
N GLY A 133 -8.82 5.66 -11.16
CA GLY A 133 -9.87 5.75 -12.18
C GLY A 133 -10.32 4.48 -12.90
N GLY A 134 -9.66 3.34 -12.69
CA GLY A 134 -9.88 2.16 -13.54
C GLY A 134 -9.14 2.23 -14.87
N TYR A 135 -9.48 1.30 -15.77
CA TYR A 135 -9.00 1.23 -17.14
C TYR A 135 -10.16 0.83 -18.07
N ARG A 136 -10.07 1.19 -19.35
CA ARG A 136 -11.10 0.85 -20.33
C ARG A 136 -11.06 -0.66 -20.63
N CYS A 137 -12.22 -1.31 -20.66
CA CYS A 137 -12.36 -2.75 -20.84
C CYS A 137 -13.65 -3.12 -21.60
N GLY A 138 -13.80 -4.42 -21.90
CA GLY A 138 -14.92 -4.97 -22.66
C GLY A 138 -14.71 -4.95 -24.17
N PHE A 139 -15.60 -5.61 -24.91
CA PHE A 139 -15.49 -5.88 -26.36
C PHE A 139 -15.26 -4.64 -27.25
N LEU A 140 -15.54 -3.43 -26.76
CA LEU A 140 -15.30 -2.16 -27.46
C LEU A 140 -14.59 -1.11 -26.58
N GLY A 141 -14.07 -1.49 -25.41
CA GLY A 141 -13.45 -0.56 -24.47
C GLY A 141 -14.41 0.50 -23.91
N TRP A 142 -15.71 0.21 -23.85
CA TRP A 142 -16.76 1.13 -23.38
C TRP A 142 -17.03 1.02 -21.88
N ALA A 143 -16.63 -0.08 -21.25
CA ALA A 143 -16.73 -0.24 -19.80
C ALA A 143 -15.45 0.26 -19.11
N THR A 144 -15.59 0.64 -17.84
CA THR A 144 -14.45 0.93 -16.96
C THR A 144 -14.31 -0.19 -15.95
N CYS A 145 -13.17 -0.90 -15.98
CA CYS A 145 -12.83 -1.98 -15.06
C CYS A 145 -11.77 -1.53 -14.05
N GLY A 146 -11.62 -2.28 -12.96
CA GLY A 146 -10.60 -2.03 -11.94
C GLY A 146 -10.69 -0.63 -11.32
N LYS A 147 -11.91 -0.10 -11.20
CA LYS A 147 -12.14 1.20 -10.56
C LYS A 147 -11.86 1.05 -9.06
N GLY A 148 -10.87 1.78 -8.57
CA GLY A 148 -10.52 1.77 -7.15
C GLY A 148 -11.43 2.69 -6.32
N THR A 149 -11.33 2.50 -5.01
CA THR A 149 -11.97 3.28 -3.97
C THR A 149 -10.92 3.79 -2.99
N ILE A 150 -10.95 5.09 -2.71
CA ILE A 150 -10.15 5.74 -1.66
C ILE A 150 -11.11 6.34 -0.64
N THR A 151 -10.98 5.94 0.62
CA THR A 151 -11.80 6.45 1.73
C THR A 151 -10.91 7.00 2.83
N THR A 152 -11.15 8.21 3.29
CA THR A 152 -10.43 8.78 4.44
C THR A 152 -11.26 9.85 5.15
N THR A 153 -10.95 10.21 6.40
CA THR A 153 -11.54 11.44 6.96
C THR A 153 -10.90 12.66 6.32
N ASN A 154 -9.57 12.71 6.28
CA ASN A 154 -8.79 13.80 5.67
C ASN A 154 -7.80 13.22 4.66
N LEU A 155 -7.78 13.78 3.46
CA LEU A 155 -6.78 13.46 2.44
C LEU A 155 -5.69 14.55 2.43
N VAL A 156 -4.42 14.15 2.48
CA VAL A 156 -3.28 15.01 2.15
C VAL A 156 -2.59 14.39 0.96
N LEU A 157 -2.68 15.03 -0.20
CA LEU A 157 -2.12 14.52 -1.46
C LEU A 157 -1.00 15.43 -1.93
N ASN A 158 0.23 14.95 -1.84
CA ASN A 158 1.41 15.56 -2.42
C ASN A 158 1.73 14.82 -3.73
N SER A 159 1.42 15.42 -4.88
CA SER A 159 1.55 14.75 -6.18
C SER A 159 1.52 15.70 -7.36
N SER A 160 1.65 15.20 -8.59
CA SER A 160 1.44 15.99 -9.81
C SER A 160 0.00 16.45 -10.03
N HIS A 161 -0.96 15.95 -9.23
CA HIS A 161 -2.37 16.33 -9.37
C HIS A 161 -2.63 17.76 -8.89
N LYS A 162 -3.54 18.44 -9.60
CA LYS A 162 -4.08 19.74 -9.18
C LYS A 162 -5.33 19.60 -8.32
N TYR A 163 -6.08 18.53 -8.55
CA TYR A 163 -7.33 18.25 -7.85
C TYR A 163 -7.44 16.76 -7.52
N ALA A 164 -8.06 16.42 -6.39
CA ALA A 164 -8.30 15.03 -6.00
C ALA A 164 -9.09 14.24 -7.07
N SER A 165 -10.04 14.89 -7.75
CA SER A 165 -10.85 14.28 -8.81
C SER A 165 -10.02 13.71 -9.96
N GLU A 166 -8.81 14.22 -10.19
CA GLU A 166 -7.90 13.72 -11.23
C GLU A 166 -7.37 12.31 -10.94
N MET A 167 -7.41 11.87 -9.68
CA MET A 167 -7.09 10.48 -9.33
C MET A 167 -8.12 9.51 -9.95
N GLY A 168 -9.34 9.99 -10.22
CA GLY A 168 -10.46 9.17 -10.68
C GLY A 168 -11.00 8.24 -9.59
N GLY A 169 -11.87 7.31 -10.02
CA GLY A 169 -12.38 6.24 -9.16
C GLY A 169 -13.43 6.74 -8.17
N THR A 170 -13.69 5.94 -7.14
CA THR A 170 -14.54 6.36 -6.03
C THR A 170 -13.65 7.02 -4.98
N GLN A 171 -14.05 8.19 -4.52
CA GLN A 171 -13.31 8.97 -3.54
C GLN A 171 -14.29 9.47 -2.49
N GLN A 172 -14.01 9.20 -1.22
CA GLN A 172 -14.86 9.60 -0.11
C GLN A 172 -13.99 10.16 1.03
N PHE A 173 -14.08 11.46 1.23
CA PHE A 173 -13.42 12.15 2.33
C PHE A 173 -14.16 13.42 2.74
N LYS A 174 -13.99 13.84 4.00
CA LYS A 174 -14.60 15.07 4.52
C LYS A 174 -13.81 16.31 4.12
N SER A 175 -12.48 16.19 4.03
CA SER A 175 -11.60 17.27 3.60
C SER A 175 -10.43 16.74 2.77
N ALA A 176 -9.85 17.62 1.95
CA ALA A 176 -8.66 17.32 1.17
C ALA A 176 -7.72 18.53 1.08
N THR A 177 -6.43 18.29 1.26
CA THR A 177 -5.33 19.23 1.00
C THR A 177 -4.51 18.68 -0.16
N ILE A 178 -4.44 19.43 -1.26
CA ILE A 178 -3.70 19.03 -2.46
C ILE A 178 -2.49 19.93 -2.63
N ASN A 179 -1.31 19.34 -2.54
CA ASN A 179 -0.03 19.99 -2.75
C ASN A 179 0.53 19.52 -4.09
N THR A 180 0.38 20.34 -5.12
CA THR A 180 0.89 20.01 -6.45
C THR A 180 2.42 20.13 -6.49
N ILE A 181 3.09 19.01 -6.74
CA ILE A 181 4.55 18.91 -6.92
C ILE A 181 4.83 18.76 -8.43
N LYS A 182 5.89 19.41 -8.92
CA LYS A 182 6.34 19.34 -10.31
C LYS A 182 7.44 18.31 -10.49
#